data_AF-A0A9E1X3K3-F1
#
_entry.id   AF-A0A9E1X3K3-F1
#
_cell.length_a   1.000
_cell.length_b   1.000
_cell.length_c   1.000
_cell.angle_alpha   90.00
_cell.angle_beta   90.00
_cell.angle_gamma   90.00
#
_symmetry.space_group_name_H-M   'P 1'
#
loop_
_entity.id
_entity.type
_entity.pdbx_description
1 polymer ?
#
loop_
_entity_poly.entity_id
_entity_poly.type
_entity_poly.pdbx_seq_one_letter_code
_entity_poly.pdbx_strand_id
1 'polypeptide(L)'
;DVIDLEVEPVRGGASRTVSVVLGSRDDDQTVGFMGVVPQTRWEDVEDLPIDVLVNTGRVGGNSAGLALTLSILDLVTPGELTGGLQVATTGTIDPTGVVGSIGGIVQKVVAARDGGMDLFLVPTSEADQARQHAGDMPVEGVATLDDALAALARHGGQTQDLRLPTG
;
A
#
# COMPACT_ATOMS: atom_id res chain seq x y z
N ASP A 1 -25.02 8.20 18.96
CA ASP A 1 -24.24 7.76 20.13
C ASP A 1 -23.01 8.64 20.32
N VAL A 2 -22.56 8.81 21.55
CA VAL A 2 -21.33 9.56 21.90
C VAL A 2 -20.37 8.58 22.54
N ILE A 3 -19.12 8.55 22.07
CA ILE A 3 -18.05 7.73 22.65
C ILE A 3 -16.99 8.68 23.21
N ASP A 4 -16.57 8.41 24.45
CA ASP A 4 -15.43 9.10 25.05
C ASP A 4 -14.13 8.40 24.65
N LEU A 5 -13.22 9.15 24.01
CA LEU A 5 -11.91 8.68 23.60
C LEU A 5 -10.84 9.30 24.47
N GLU A 6 -9.97 8.47 25.05
CA GLU A 6 -8.75 8.95 25.70
C GLU A 6 -7.67 9.17 24.64
N VAL A 7 -7.15 10.40 24.56
CA VAL A 7 -6.15 10.80 23.57
C VAL A 7 -4.85 11.13 24.30
N GLU A 8 -3.81 10.36 23.99
CA GLU A 8 -2.46 10.53 24.50
C GLU A 8 -1.54 11.21 23.48
N PRO A 9 -0.82 12.28 23.86
CA PRO A 9 0.17 12.90 22.98
C PRO A 9 1.35 11.97 22.68
N VAL A 10 1.68 11.80 21.40
CA VAL A 10 2.77 10.92 20.92
C VAL A 10 4.15 11.28 21.51
N ARG A 11 4.37 12.55 21.88
CA ARG A 11 5.63 13.04 22.48
C ARG A 11 5.63 13.05 24.02
N GLY A 12 4.68 12.37 24.65
CA GLY A 12 4.45 12.40 26.09
C GLY A 12 3.71 13.67 26.54
N GLY A 13 2.81 13.51 27.50
CA GLY A 13 1.95 14.57 28.02
C GLY A 13 0.76 13.97 28.77
N ALA A 14 -0.07 14.82 29.40
CA ALA A 14 -1.29 14.36 30.05
C ALA A 14 -2.34 13.92 29.02
N SER A 15 -2.90 12.73 29.21
CA SER A 15 -4.04 12.23 28.43
C SER A 15 -5.22 13.17 28.59
N ARG A 16 -6.01 13.33 27.52
CA ARG A 16 -7.27 14.07 27.57
C ARG A 16 -8.41 13.24 27.01
N THR A 17 -9.55 13.29 27.67
CA THR A 17 -10.78 12.68 27.16
C THR A 17 -11.44 13.62 26.16
N VAL A 18 -11.75 13.08 24.98
CA VAL A 18 -12.47 13.77 23.91
C VAL A 18 -13.76 13.00 23.64
N SER A 19 -14.91 13.64 23.87
CA SER A 19 -16.21 13.08 23.51
C SER A 19 -16.44 13.27 22.02
N VAL A 20 -16.59 12.16 21.30
CA VAL A 20 -16.85 12.14 19.86
C VAL A 20 -18.27 11.68 19.60
N VAL A 21 -19.05 12.51 18.92
CA VAL A 21 -20.38 12.15 18.44
C VAL A 21 -20.21 11.24 17.23
N LEU A 22 -20.79 10.04 17.27
CA LEU A 22 -20.75 9.11 16.16
C LEU A 22 -21.59 9.65 15.01
N GLY A 23 -20.93 9.83 13.85
CA GLY A 23 -21.60 10.11 12.58
C GLY A 23 -21.96 8.81 11.88
N SER A 24 -23.10 8.82 11.19
CA SER A 24 -23.45 7.80 10.20
C SER A 24 -22.63 7.98 8.93
N ARG A 25 -22.21 6.87 8.32
CA ARG A 25 -21.54 6.87 7.02
C ARG A 25 -22.61 6.85 5.92
N ASP A 26 -22.45 7.69 4.88
CA ASP A 26 -23.47 7.86 3.83
C ASP A 26 -23.60 6.65 2.88
N ASP A 27 -22.59 5.77 2.82
CA ASP A 27 -22.54 4.61 1.91
C ASP A 27 -23.02 3.29 2.53
N ASP A 28 -22.84 3.07 3.84
CA ASP A 28 -23.36 1.90 4.56
C ASP A 28 -23.50 2.16 6.07
N GLN A 29 -24.76 2.18 6.55
CA GLN A 29 -25.11 2.46 7.94
C GLN A 29 -24.85 1.27 8.89
N THR A 30 -24.47 0.10 8.37
CA THR A 30 -24.20 -1.11 9.19
C THR A 30 -22.75 -1.24 9.64
N VAL A 31 -21.85 -0.38 9.13
CA VAL A 31 -20.42 -0.41 9.42
C VAL A 31 -20.07 0.72 10.40
N GLY A 32 -19.54 0.36 11.57
CA GLY A 32 -19.04 1.35 12.53
C GLY A 32 -17.87 2.15 11.94
N PHE A 33 -18.02 3.48 11.86
CA PHE A 33 -16.99 4.39 11.36
C PHE A 33 -16.60 5.39 12.46
N MET A 34 -15.32 5.44 12.81
CA MET A 34 -14.75 6.45 13.70
C MET A 34 -14.05 7.48 12.81
N GLY A 35 -14.61 8.69 12.71
CA GLY A 35 -14.24 9.76 11.76
C GLY A 35 -12.85 10.38 11.92
N VAL A 36 -11.88 9.63 12.44
CA VAL A 36 -10.47 9.97 12.45
C VAL A 36 -9.78 9.10 11.40
N VAL A 37 -9.60 9.65 10.20
CA VAL A 37 -8.70 9.07 9.20
C VAL A 37 -7.39 9.84 9.25
N PRO A 38 -6.25 9.18 9.51
CA PRO A 38 -4.96 9.80 9.22
C PRO A 38 -4.89 10.00 7.71
N GLN A 39 -5.01 11.25 7.27
CA GLN A 39 -4.72 11.63 5.89
C GLN A 39 -3.28 12.16 5.86
N THR A 40 -2.47 11.64 4.94
CA THR A 40 -1.25 12.31 4.52
C THR A 40 -1.68 13.67 3.96
N ARG A 41 -1.24 14.79 4.56
CA ARG A 41 -1.50 16.12 4.01
C ARG A 41 -0.90 16.13 2.60
N TRP A 42 -1.76 16.22 1.59
CA TRP A 42 -1.40 16.34 0.17
C TRP A 42 -0.89 17.76 -0.17
N GLU A 43 -0.68 18.61 0.85
CA GLU A 43 -0.50 20.06 0.71
C GLU A 43 0.93 20.48 0.34
N ASP A 44 1.89 19.55 0.25
CA ASP A 44 3.33 19.88 0.10
C ASP A 44 3.97 19.39 -1.22
N VAL A 45 3.18 18.92 -2.20
CA VAL A 45 3.73 18.57 -3.54
C VAL A 45 3.12 19.51 -4.59
N GLU A 46 3.62 20.73 -4.61
CA GLU A 46 3.39 21.67 -5.71
C GLU A 46 4.20 21.23 -6.95
N ASP A 47 3.65 21.41 -8.16
CA ASP A 47 4.30 21.17 -9.46
C ASP A 47 4.70 19.72 -9.81
N LEU A 48 3.78 18.76 -9.70
CA LEU A 48 3.97 17.47 -10.37
C LEU A 48 3.92 17.66 -11.90
N PRO A 49 4.83 17.03 -12.67
CA PRO A 49 4.87 17.17 -14.13
C PRO A 49 3.69 16.47 -14.84
N ILE A 50 2.85 15.75 -14.09
CA ILE A 50 1.72 14.96 -14.58
C ILE A 50 0.55 15.03 -13.58
N ASP A 51 -0.67 15.04 -14.10
CA ASP A 51 -1.87 14.90 -13.29
C ASP A 51 -2.11 13.43 -12.93
N VAL A 52 -2.09 13.09 -11.63
CA VAL A 52 -2.31 11.73 -11.14
C VAL A 52 -3.67 11.65 -10.44
N LEU A 53 -4.62 10.96 -11.07
CA LEU A 53 -5.91 10.62 -10.44
C LEU A 53 -5.89 9.18 -9.93
N VAL A 54 -5.95 9.00 -8.62
CA VAL A 54 -6.01 7.67 -7.99
C VAL A 54 -7.43 7.37 -7.55
N ASN A 55 -8.08 6.37 -8.16
CA ASN A 55 -9.33 5.83 -7.66
C ASN A 55 -9.08 4.52 -6.91
N THR A 56 -9.08 4.58 -5.57
CA THR A 56 -8.79 3.42 -4.72
C THR A 56 -9.99 2.48 -4.51
N GLY A 57 -11.19 2.82 -4.99
CA GLY A 57 -12.40 2.00 -4.78
C GLY A 57 -12.64 1.71 -3.29
N ARG A 58 -12.66 0.42 -2.89
CA ARG A 58 -12.82 -0.04 -1.49
C ARG A 58 -11.48 -0.22 -0.75
N VAL A 59 -10.36 0.16 -1.35
CA VAL A 59 -9.03 0.03 -0.73
C VAL A 59 -8.83 1.20 0.25
N GLY A 60 -8.96 0.92 1.54
CA GLY A 60 -9.00 1.93 2.61
C GLY A 60 -7.82 1.92 3.59
N GLY A 61 -6.71 1.23 3.31
CA GLY A 61 -5.59 1.09 4.24
C GLY A 61 -4.24 1.47 3.64
N ASN A 62 -3.34 2.01 4.47
CA ASN A 62 -1.94 2.36 4.16
C ASN A 62 -1.14 1.24 3.45
N SER A 63 -1.55 -0.01 3.63
CA SER A 63 -0.87 -1.21 3.12
C SER A 63 -0.87 -1.37 1.59
N ALA A 64 -1.57 -0.49 0.87
CA ALA A 64 -1.57 -0.46 -0.59
C ALA A 64 -0.54 0.54 -1.18
N GLY A 65 0.27 1.19 -0.34
CA GLY A 65 1.21 2.21 -0.77
C GLY A 65 2.16 1.72 -1.87
N LEU A 66 2.80 0.57 -1.64
CA LEU A 66 3.70 -0.02 -2.65
C LEU A 66 2.96 -0.40 -3.94
N ALA A 67 1.74 -0.94 -3.83
CA ALA A 67 0.91 -1.28 -4.99
C ALA A 67 0.63 -0.03 -5.84
N LEU A 68 0.19 1.04 -5.20
CA LEU A 68 -0.12 2.30 -5.87
C LEU A 68 1.13 2.91 -6.52
N THR A 69 2.26 2.92 -5.81
CA THR A 69 3.53 3.42 -6.36
C THR A 69 3.93 2.66 -7.62
N LEU A 70 3.91 1.32 -7.59
CA LEU A 70 4.27 0.49 -8.74
C LEU A 70 3.29 0.68 -9.90
N SER A 71 1.98 0.79 -9.63
CA SER A 71 0.98 1.08 -10.68
C SER A 71 1.17 2.44 -11.31
N ILE A 72 1.50 3.47 -10.54
CA ILE A 72 1.81 4.80 -11.10
C ILE A 72 3.07 4.71 -11.97
N LEU A 73 4.13 4.06 -11.49
CA LEU A 73 5.36 3.88 -12.27
C LEU A 73 5.08 3.16 -13.60
N ASP A 74 4.32 2.08 -13.58
CA ASP A 74 3.95 1.34 -14.80
C ASP A 74 3.13 2.20 -15.78
N LEU A 75 2.25 3.07 -15.28
CA LEU A 75 1.46 3.98 -16.11
C LEU A 75 2.28 5.11 -16.74
N VAL A 76 3.27 5.63 -16.01
CA VAL A 76 3.98 6.87 -16.39
C VAL A 76 5.36 6.60 -16.99
N THR A 77 5.80 5.34 -17.02
CA THR A 77 7.09 4.97 -17.61
C THR A 77 6.85 4.06 -18.82
N PRO A 78 7.70 4.16 -19.86
CA PRO A 78 7.59 3.26 -21.00
C PRO A 78 8.05 1.85 -20.61
N GLY A 79 7.31 0.84 -21.07
CA GLY A 79 7.62 -0.57 -20.85
C GLY A 79 6.51 -1.29 -20.10
N GLU A 80 6.75 -2.56 -19.78
CA GLU A 80 5.88 -3.34 -18.90
C GLU A 80 6.64 -3.66 -17.62
N LEU A 81 6.25 -3.04 -16.51
CA LEU A 81 6.97 -3.16 -15.25
C LEU A 81 6.95 -4.59 -14.71
N THR A 82 5.88 -5.34 -14.99
CA THR A 82 5.72 -6.74 -14.56
C THR A 82 6.14 -7.76 -15.61
N GLY A 83 6.47 -7.35 -16.84
CA GLY A 83 6.82 -8.25 -17.93
C GLY A 83 5.69 -9.22 -18.30
N GLY A 84 4.43 -8.78 -18.15
CA GLY A 84 3.23 -9.57 -18.45
C GLY A 84 2.72 -10.46 -17.31
N LEU A 85 3.41 -10.49 -16.16
CA LEU A 85 2.99 -11.27 -14.99
C LEU A 85 1.82 -10.61 -14.24
N GLN A 86 0.96 -11.45 -13.66
CA GLN A 86 -0.03 -11.05 -12.67
C GLN A 86 0.66 -10.93 -11.30
N VAL A 87 1.08 -9.72 -10.94
CA VAL A 87 1.81 -9.46 -9.70
C VAL A 87 0.87 -8.87 -8.65
N ALA A 88 0.77 -9.54 -7.51
CA ALA A 88 0.21 -8.93 -6.30
C ALA A 88 1.34 -8.27 -5.49
N THR A 89 0.99 -7.27 -4.69
CA THR A 89 1.93 -6.62 -3.78
C THR A 89 1.22 -6.03 -2.57
N THR A 90 1.93 -5.95 -1.45
CA THR A 90 1.48 -5.27 -0.23
C THR A 90 2.65 -4.60 0.47
N GLY A 91 2.37 -3.54 1.22
CA GLY A 91 3.38 -2.80 1.95
C GLY A 91 2.98 -1.33 2.04
N THR A 92 3.26 -0.70 3.18
CA THR A 92 3.31 0.77 3.18
C THR A 92 4.56 1.20 2.42
N ILE A 93 4.59 2.43 1.93
CA ILE A 93 5.81 3.03 1.38
C ILE A 93 5.91 4.47 1.85
N ASP A 94 7.11 4.90 2.23
CA ASP A 94 7.38 6.28 2.60
C ASP A 94 8.03 7.07 1.45
N PRO A 95 8.14 8.41 1.55
CA PRO A 95 8.74 9.23 0.49
C PRO A 95 10.22 8.92 0.20
N THR A 96 10.91 8.22 1.09
CA THR A 96 12.30 7.78 0.87
C THR A 96 12.37 6.42 0.17
N GLY A 97 11.23 5.82 -0.14
CA GLY A 97 11.11 4.53 -0.82
C GLY A 97 11.19 3.32 0.10
N VAL A 98 11.15 3.50 1.43
CA VAL A 98 11.20 2.38 2.38
C VAL A 98 9.84 1.70 2.46
N VAL A 99 9.85 0.37 2.35
CA VAL A 99 8.65 -0.48 2.42
C VAL A 99 8.44 -0.94 3.86
N GLY A 100 7.25 -0.63 4.41
CA GLY A 100 6.90 -0.95 5.78
C GLY A 100 5.90 -2.11 5.91
N SER A 101 5.88 -2.68 7.11
CA SER A 101 5.02 -3.80 7.50
C SER A 101 3.52 -3.45 7.47
N ILE A 102 2.70 -4.48 7.39
CA ILE A 102 1.25 -4.39 7.23
C ILE A 102 0.54 -5.39 8.16
N GLY A 103 -0.76 -5.19 8.33
CA GLY A 103 -1.60 -6.16 9.02
C GLY A 103 -2.11 -7.25 8.07
N GLY A 104 -2.19 -8.49 8.57
CA GLY A 104 -2.93 -9.57 7.91
C GLY A 104 -2.23 -10.20 6.70
N ILE A 105 -0.91 -10.39 6.76
CA ILE A 105 -0.15 -10.97 5.63
C ILE A 105 -0.67 -12.36 5.22
N VAL A 106 -1.10 -13.18 6.17
CA VAL A 106 -1.65 -14.53 5.91
C VAL A 106 -2.89 -14.48 5.02
N GLN A 107 -3.83 -13.59 5.33
CA GLN A 107 -5.05 -13.43 4.54
C GLN A 107 -4.73 -12.92 3.13
N LYS A 108 -3.74 -12.03 3.02
CA LYS A 108 -3.35 -11.43 1.75
C LYS A 108 -2.63 -12.41 0.83
N VAL A 109 -1.71 -13.22 1.36
CA VAL A 109 -1.01 -14.23 0.54
C VAL A 109 -1.97 -15.33 0.07
N VAL A 110 -2.93 -15.73 0.92
CA VAL A 110 -3.99 -16.66 0.51
C VAL A 110 -4.84 -16.04 -0.60
N ALA A 111 -5.25 -14.78 -0.47
CA ALA A 111 -6.01 -14.08 -1.51
C ALA A 111 -5.24 -13.95 -2.83
N ALA A 112 -3.94 -13.63 -2.78
CA ALA A 112 -3.09 -13.55 -3.97
C ALA A 112 -2.93 -14.91 -4.65
N ARG A 113 -2.69 -15.96 -3.87
CA ARG A 113 -2.61 -17.34 -4.37
C ARG A 113 -3.93 -17.79 -5.01
N ASP A 114 -5.04 -17.61 -4.31
CA ASP A 114 -6.36 -18.03 -4.79
C ASP A 114 -6.83 -17.16 -5.97
N GLY A 115 -6.30 -15.94 -6.09
CA GLY A 115 -6.45 -15.06 -7.24
C GLY A 115 -5.57 -15.43 -8.45
N GLY A 116 -4.72 -16.45 -8.34
CA GLY A 116 -3.89 -16.93 -9.44
C GLY A 116 -2.74 -15.98 -9.82
N MET A 117 -2.18 -15.26 -8.84
CA MET A 117 -1.05 -14.38 -9.08
C MET A 117 0.23 -15.18 -9.34
N ASP A 118 1.04 -14.70 -10.28
CA ASP A 118 2.32 -15.31 -10.65
C ASP A 118 3.44 -14.97 -9.66
N LEU A 119 3.29 -13.87 -8.93
CA LEU A 119 4.27 -13.36 -7.97
C LEU A 119 3.57 -12.53 -6.89
N PHE A 120 4.02 -12.66 -5.64
CA PHE A 120 3.59 -11.80 -4.55
C PHE A 120 4.77 -11.07 -3.88
N LEU A 121 4.77 -9.74 -3.97
CA LEU A 121 5.74 -8.88 -3.29
C LEU A 121 5.24 -8.49 -1.90
N VAL A 122 6.06 -8.66 -0.88
CA VAL A 122 5.68 -8.43 0.52
C VAL A 122 6.82 -7.75 1.28
N PRO A 123 6.55 -7.04 2.39
CA PRO A 123 7.61 -6.48 3.22
C PRO A 123 8.58 -7.58 3.68
N THR A 124 9.89 -7.32 3.63
CA THR A 124 10.91 -8.33 3.98
C THR A 124 10.68 -8.96 5.36
N SER A 125 10.19 -8.18 6.34
CA SER A 125 9.89 -8.66 7.69
C SER A 125 8.78 -9.71 7.75
N GLU A 126 7.96 -9.83 6.72
CA GLU A 126 6.79 -10.71 6.65
C GLU A 126 6.95 -11.83 5.60
N ALA A 127 8.04 -11.82 4.83
CA ALA A 127 8.25 -12.73 3.71
C ALA A 127 8.21 -14.20 4.12
N ASP A 128 8.82 -14.54 5.25
CA ASP A 128 8.83 -15.93 5.74
C ASP A 128 7.44 -16.41 6.15
N GLN A 129 6.65 -15.54 6.79
CA GLN A 129 5.27 -15.87 7.13
C GLN A 129 4.41 -16.01 5.88
N ALA A 130 4.59 -15.12 4.89
CA ALA A 130 3.86 -15.21 3.62
C ALA A 130 4.17 -16.53 2.90
N ARG A 131 5.46 -16.92 2.79
CA ARG A 131 5.89 -18.16 2.13
C ARG A 131 5.25 -19.42 2.71
N GLN A 132 5.02 -19.45 4.03
CA GLN A 132 4.36 -20.59 4.70
C GLN A 132 2.93 -20.84 4.20
N HIS A 133 2.28 -19.82 3.61
CA HIS A 133 0.89 -19.88 3.15
C HIS A 133 0.73 -19.71 1.64
N ALA A 134 1.82 -19.43 0.91
CA ALA A 134 1.82 -19.16 -0.53
C ALA A 134 1.62 -20.41 -1.41
N GLY A 135 1.90 -21.60 -0.88
CA GLY A 135 1.96 -22.80 -1.72
C GLY A 135 3.11 -22.68 -2.71
N ASP A 136 2.82 -22.90 -4.00
CA ASP A 136 3.82 -22.80 -5.07
C ASP A 136 3.99 -21.38 -5.62
N MET A 137 3.14 -20.42 -5.21
CA MET A 137 3.24 -19.03 -5.64
C MET A 137 4.53 -18.40 -5.12
N PRO A 138 5.41 -17.86 -5.99
CA PRO A 138 6.61 -17.16 -5.58
C PRO A 138 6.30 -15.97 -4.67
N VAL A 139 7.08 -15.83 -3.59
CA VAL A 139 7.03 -14.68 -2.67
C VAL A 139 8.41 -14.05 -2.52
N GLU A 140 8.50 -12.78 -2.89
CA GLU A 140 9.71 -11.95 -2.80
C GLU A 140 9.54 -10.93 -1.67
N GLY A 141 10.51 -10.92 -0.76
CA GLY A 141 10.58 -9.92 0.31
C GLY A 141 11.26 -8.65 -0.20
N VAL A 142 10.64 -7.50 0.01
CA VAL A 142 11.16 -6.19 -0.41
C VAL A 142 11.22 -5.24 0.77
N ALA A 143 12.36 -4.55 0.95
CA ALA A 143 12.53 -3.54 2.00
C ALA A 143 12.44 -2.12 1.43
N THR A 144 12.62 -1.97 0.12
CA THR A 144 12.62 -0.69 -0.59
C THR A 144 11.90 -0.78 -1.93
N LEU A 145 11.59 0.37 -2.52
CA LEU A 145 11.12 0.45 -3.90
C LEU A 145 12.12 -0.17 -4.88
N ASP A 146 13.42 0.08 -4.69
CA ASP A 146 14.48 -0.49 -5.52
C ASP A 146 14.50 -2.02 -5.44
N ASP A 147 14.29 -2.61 -4.26
CA ASP A 147 14.16 -4.06 -4.12
C ASP A 147 12.96 -4.61 -4.90
N ALA A 148 11.84 -3.89 -4.90
CA ALA A 148 10.65 -4.27 -5.66
C ALA A 148 10.91 -4.21 -7.17
N LEU A 149 11.54 -3.15 -7.66
CA LEU A 149 11.93 -3.02 -9.07
C LEU A 149 12.94 -4.08 -9.48
N ALA A 150 13.90 -4.40 -8.61
CA ALA A 150 14.87 -5.46 -8.83
C ALA A 150 14.21 -6.85 -8.82
N ALA A 151 13.21 -7.08 -7.96
CA ALA A 151 12.43 -8.30 -7.95
C ALA A 151 11.68 -8.46 -9.28
N LEU A 152 10.92 -7.45 -9.70
CA LEU A 152 10.22 -7.46 -10.98
C LEU A 152 11.17 -7.72 -12.17
N ALA A 153 12.35 -7.10 -12.17
CA ALA A 153 13.37 -7.36 -13.20
C ALA A 153 13.84 -8.81 -13.25
N ARG A 154 14.06 -9.45 -12.09
CA ARG A 154 14.42 -10.89 -12.04
C ARG A 154 13.35 -11.78 -12.64
N HIS A 155 12.09 -11.34 -12.60
CA HIS A 155 10.93 -12.04 -13.15
C HIS A 155 10.57 -11.59 -14.57
N GLY A 156 11.41 -10.77 -15.23
CA GLY A 156 11.24 -10.37 -16.63
C GLY A 156 10.65 -8.99 -16.86
N GLY A 157 10.41 -8.21 -15.80
CA GLY A 157 9.94 -6.83 -15.87
C GLY A 157 10.96 -5.83 -16.39
N GLN A 158 10.49 -4.75 -17.01
CA GLN A 158 11.32 -3.68 -17.57
C GLN A 158 11.44 -2.53 -16.57
N THR A 159 12.55 -2.46 -15.81
CA THR A 159 12.69 -1.52 -14.68
C THR A 159 13.91 -0.60 -14.75
N GLN A 160 14.74 -0.68 -15.80
CA GLN A 160 16.05 0.00 -15.87
C GLN A 160 16.00 1.42 -16.46
N ASP A 161 14.91 1.78 -17.14
CA ASP A 161 14.75 3.08 -17.82
C ASP A 161 13.42 3.75 -17.45
N LEU A 162 13.12 3.80 -16.15
CA LEU A 162 11.97 4.51 -15.60
C LEU A 162 12.11 6.02 -15.83
N ARG A 163 11.67 6.49 -17.00
CA ARG A 163 11.65 7.91 -17.36
C ARG A 163 10.22 8.35 -17.52
N LEU A 164 9.91 9.52 -16.95
CA LEU A 164 8.65 10.18 -17.21
C LEU A 164 8.53 10.52 -18.70
N PRO A 165 7.32 10.52 -19.27
CA PRO A 165 7.13 10.86 -20.67
C PRO A 165 7.52 12.33 -20.82
N THR A 166 8.43 12.62 -21.74
CA THR A 166 8.67 14.01 -22.13
C THR A 166 7.46 14.46 -22.95
N GLY A 167 6.69 15.40 -22.41
CA GLY A 167 5.59 16.06 -23.12
C GLY A 167 6.03 16.79 -24.39
#